data_AF-B6DEN2-F1
#
_entry.id   AF-B6DEN2-F1
#
_cell.length_a   1.000
_cell.length_b   1.000
_cell.length_c   1.000
_cell.angle_alpha   90.00
_cell.angle_beta   90.00
_cell.angle_gamma   90.00
#
_symmetry.space_group_name_H-M   'P 1'
#
loop_
_entity.id
_entity.type
_entity.pdbx_description
1 polymer ?
#
loop_
_entity_poly.entity_id
_entity_poly.type
_entity_poly.pdbx_seq_one_letter_code
_entity_poly.pdbx_strand_id
1 'polypeptide(L)' 'EVALKVEIIAGFDRTLVKWLRNHGRGLNENQRKVLYFVNRRYMQTH' A
#
# COMPACT_ATOMS: atom_id res chain seq x y z
N GLU A 1 -4.82 18.83 6.09
CA GLU A 1 -3.71 17.87 5.93
C GLU A 1 -4.08 16.41 6.18
N VAL A 2 -4.74 16.07 7.29
CA VAL A 2 -5.06 14.67 7.64
C VAL A 2 -5.99 14.00 6.60
N ALA A 3 -7.07 14.67 6.19
CA ALA A 3 -8.03 14.11 5.23
C ALA A 3 -7.40 13.76 3.87
N LEU A 4 -6.50 14.60 3.35
CA LEU A 4 -5.77 14.35 2.10
C LEU A 4 -4.85 13.13 2.22
N LYS A 5 -4.09 13.02 3.31
CA LYS A 5 -3.22 11.86 3.56
C LYS A 5 -4.02 10.56 3.66
N VAL A 6 -5.20 10.60 4.28
CA VAL A 6 -6.10 9.45 4.40
C VAL A 6 -6.58 8.99 3.03
N GLU A 7 -7.04 9.91 2.17
CA GLU A 7 -7.52 9.56 0.82
C GLU A 7 -6.39 9.01 -0.07
N ILE A 8 -5.19 9.58 0.00
CA ILE A 8 -4.03 9.10 -0.78
C ILE A 8 -3.65 7.68 -0.35
N ILE A 9 -3.54 7.42 0.96
CA ILE A 9 -3.23 6.08 1.48
C ILE A 9 -4.32 5.09 1.10
N ALA A 10 -5.60 5.46 1.24
CA ALA A 10 -6.72 4.60 0.85
C ALA A 10 -6.70 4.29 -0.66
N GLY A 11 -6.32 5.25 -1.51
CA GLY A 11 -6.11 5.05 -2.93
C GLY A 11 -5.01 4.02 -3.23
N PHE A 12 -3.84 4.17 -2.60
CA PHE A 12 -2.71 3.25 -2.76
C PHE A 12 -3.03 1.85 -2.26
N ASP A 13 -3.73 1.73 -1.12
CA ASP A 13 -4.09 0.44 -0.54
C ASP A 13 -5.11 -0.30 -1.42
N ARG A 14 -6.08 0.40 -2.02
CA ARG A 14 -7.00 -0.19 -3.02
C ARG A 14 -6.24 -0.75 -4.23
N THR A 15 -5.23 -0.04 -4.71
CA THR A 15 -4.36 -0.50 -5.81
C THR A 15 -3.52 -1.71 -5.39
N LEU A 16 -2.93 -1.67 -4.20
CA LEU A 16 -2.14 -2.76 -3.65
C LEU A 16 -2.96 -4.04 -3.48
N VAL A 17 -4.20 -3.95 -2.97
CA VAL A 17 -5.09 -5.11 -2.84
C VAL A 17 -5.38 -5.75 -4.20
N LYS A 18 -5.64 -4.95 -5.24
CA LYS A 18 -5.84 -5.47 -6.61
C LYS A 18 -4.58 -6.18 -7.11
N TRP A 19 -3.39 -5.61 -6.88
CA TRP A 19 -2.12 -6.20 -7.28
C TRP A 19 -1.83 -7.52 -6.53
N LEU A 20 -2.10 -7.55 -5.21
CA LEU A 20 -1.90 -8.74 -4.37
C LEU A 20 -2.77 -9.93 -4.79
N ARG A 21 -3.94 -9.71 -5.41
CA ARG A 21 -4.75 -10.80 -5.95
C ARG A 21 -4.03 -11.57 -7.06
N ASN A 22 -3.23 -10.87 -7.88
CA ASN A 22 -2.54 -11.47 -9.02
C ASN A 22 -1.10 -11.91 -8.66
N HIS A 23 -0.41 -11.17 -7.78
CA HIS A 23 1.02 -11.36 -7.51
C HIS A 23 1.34 -11.78 -6.07
N GLY A 24 0.34 -11.81 -5.18
CA GLY A 24 0.56 -12.08 -3.76
C GLY A 24 0.86 -13.54 -3.44
N ARG A 25 0.59 -14.51 -4.32
CA ARG A 25 0.66 -15.95 -4.01
C ARG A 25 2.00 -16.40 -3.43
N GLY A 26 3.12 -15.82 -3.89
CA GLY A 26 4.47 -16.15 -3.40
C GLY A 26 4.92 -15.31 -2.20
N LEU A 27 4.10 -14.38 -1.71
CA LEU A 27 4.48 -13.47 -0.64
C LEU A 27 4.04 -13.99 0.73
N ASN A 28 5.00 -14.03 1.65
CA ASN A 28 4.72 -14.25 3.07
C ASN A 28 4.04 -13.02 3.70
N GLU A 29 3.56 -13.19 4.93
CA GLU A 29 2.80 -12.15 5.62
C GLU A 29 3.63 -10.89 5.88
N ASN A 30 4.92 -11.04 6.21
CA ASN A 30 5.82 -9.91 6.44
C ASN A 30 6.05 -9.09 5.17
N GLN A 31 6.26 -9.76 4.03
CA GLN A 31 6.41 -9.09 2.73
C GLN A 31 5.15 -8.29 2.37
N ARG A 32 3.95 -8.83 2.65
CA ARG A 32 2.70 -8.10 2.43
C ARG A 32 2.60 -6.85 3.31
N LYS A 33 2.97 -6.94 4.59
CA LYS A 33 3.00 -5.78 5.51
C LYS A 33 3.99 -4.71 5.07
N VAL A 34 5.15 -5.12 4.53
CA VAL A 34 6.14 -4.20 3.98
C VAL A 34 5.58 -3.39 2.81
N LEU A 35 4.74 -3.96 1.94
CA LEU A 35 4.13 -3.22 0.83
C LEU A 35 3.21 -2.08 1.31
N TYR A 36 2.46 -2.27 2.39
CA TYR A 36 1.67 -1.18 3.00
C TYR A 36 2.54 -0.09 3.61
N PHE A 37 3.70 -0.46 4.18
CA PHE A 37 4.69 0.52 4.63
C PHE A 37 5.25 1.32 3.45
N VAL A 38 5.56 0.66 2.33
CA VAL A 38 6.07 1.30 1.12
C VAL A 38 5.07 2.32 0.57
N ASN A 39 3.76 2.03 0.54
CA ASN A 39 2.72 3.00 0.14
C ASN A 39 2.77 4.29 0.97
N ARG A 40 2.90 4.16 2.29
CA ARG A 40 3.01 5.33 3.19
C ARG A 40 4.31 6.08 2.99
N ARG A 41 5.41 5.36 2.76
CA ARG A 41 6.72 5.99 2.50
C ARG A 41 6.71 6.74 1.17
N TYR A 42 6.09 6.18 0.15
CA TYR A 42 5.94 6.83 -1.16
C TYR A 42 5.17 8.16 -1.06
N MET A 43 4.10 8.21 -0.26
CA MET A 43 3.37 9.45 0.05
C MET A 43 4.23 10.49 0.81
N GLN A 44 5.22 10.07 1.60
CA GLN A 44 6.07 11.02 2.34
C GLN A 44 7.15 11.64 1.46
N THR A 45 7.57 10.95 0.39
CA THR A 45 8.67 11.38 -0.48
C THR A 45 8.20 12.09 -1.75
N HIS A 46 6.88 12.20 -1.95
CA HIS A 46 6.22 12.92 -3.06
C HIS A 46 5.22 13.90 -2.48
#